data_AF-A0A835S3J0-F1
#
_entry.id   AF-A0A835S3J0-F1
#
_cell.length_a   1.000
_cell.length_b   1.000
_cell.length_c   1.000
_cell.angle_alpha   90.00
_cell.angle_beta   90.00
_cell.angle_gamma   90.00
#
_symmetry.space_group_name_H-M   'P 1'
#
loop_
_entity.id
_entity.type
_entity.pdbx_description
1 polymer ?
#
loop_
_entity_poly.entity_id
_entity_poly.type
_entity_poly.pdbx_seq_one_letter_code
_entity_poly.pdbx_strand_id
1 'polypeptide(L)'
;MGGRRFDWAQQENQIEIVEILTSHLEKDHSKLAEEEELLNKYLSSINPENIDTVLIERLLKRICCDSCEGAILVFLPGWDDINQTRERLIASGFFRDNSKFMILSLHSMVPTVEQKKVFKRPPNGVRKIILSTNIAETAVTIDDVVYVIDSGRMKEKSYDPYSNVSTLHSSWISKASARQREGRAGRCQPGTCYHLYSKIRAASLPNYQVPEIKRMPIEELCLQVKLLDPDCKVADFLQKTLDPPVFETIRNAIVVLQDIGALTDDERITELGEKLGALPVHPSMSKMLLFAILMNCLEPALTLVCAADYREPFLLPMAPDEKKKAALAKLELASLYGGYSDQLAVVAALECWKSAKNRGQETQFCSKFFVSSSTMNMLFNMRKQLQRNFRRRIHS
;
A
#
# COMPACT_ATOMS: atom_id res chain seq x y z
N MET A 1 11.50 21.29 -31.34
CA MET A 1 12.53 22.23 -31.85
C MET A 1 12.93 21.97 -33.32
N GLY A 2 12.48 20.89 -33.99
CA GLY A 2 12.85 20.57 -35.38
C GLY A 2 12.21 21.43 -36.46
N GLY A 3 10.93 21.82 -36.32
CA GLY A 3 10.20 22.58 -37.37
C GLY A 3 10.88 23.90 -37.77
N ARG A 4 11.31 24.70 -36.79
CA ARG A 4 12.00 25.98 -37.04
C ARG A 4 13.32 25.88 -37.82
N ARG A 5 13.98 24.72 -37.84
CA ARG A 5 15.23 24.52 -38.59
C ARG A 5 14.97 24.00 -40.01
N PHE A 6 13.92 23.21 -40.19
CA PHE A 6 13.47 22.74 -41.50
C PHE A 6 12.94 23.90 -42.34
N ASP A 7 12.05 24.71 -41.78
CA ASP A 7 11.44 25.87 -42.46
C ASP A 7 12.50 26.89 -42.90
N TRP A 8 13.55 27.08 -42.09
CA TRP A 8 14.66 27.99 -42.39
C TRP A 8 15.57 27.45 -43.50
N ALA A 9 15.87 26.14 -43.49
CA ALA A 9 16.66 25.49 -44.55
C ALA A 9 15.93 25.49 -45.91
N GLN A 10 14.60 25.40 -45.88
CA GLN A 10 13.74 25.48 -47.06
C GLN A 10 13.67 26.91 -47.63
N GLN A 11 13.62 27.93 -46.75
CA GLN A 11 13.63 29.34 -47.15
C GLN A 11 14.98 29.82 -47.72
N GLU A 12 16.09 29.31 -47.18
CA GLU A 12 17.46 29.66 -47.61
C GLU A 12 18.00 28.76 -48.73
N ASN A 13 17.14 27.94 -49.34
CA ASN A 13 17.45 27.07 -50.50
C ASN A 13 18.64 26.10 -50.26
N GLN A 14 18.82 25.63 -49.02
CA GLN A 14 19.87 24.69 -48.65
C GLN A 14 19.43 23.23 -48.90
N ILE A 15 19.49 22.83 -50.17
CA ILE A 15 18.94 21.56 -50.68
C ILE A 15 19.49 20.33 -49.91
N GLU A 16 20.80 20.27 -49.65
CA GLU A 16 21.42 19.16 -48.90
C GLU A 16 20.92 19.06 -47.46
N ILE A 17 20.69 20.18 -46.78
CA ILE A 17 20.20 20.19 -45.39
C ILE A 17 18.73 19.75 -45.34
N VAL A 18 17.92 20.16 -46.31
CA VAL A 18 16.52 19.74 -46.43
C VAL A 18 16.43 18.24 -46.68
N GLU A 19 17.27 17.66 -47.54
CA GLU A 19 17.31 16.19 -47.78
C GLU A 19 17.74 15.40 -46.53
N ILE A 20 18.76 15.87 -45.81
CA ILE A 20 19.21 15.24 -44.55
C ILE A 20 18.11 15.30 -43.48
N LEU A 21 17.42 16.44 -43.34
CA LEU A 21 16.33 16.59 -42.37
C LEU A 21 15.10 15.76 -42.76
N THR A 22 14.77 15.69 -44.05
CA THR A 22 13.65 14.87 -44.56
C THR A 22 13.91 13.38 -44.33
N SER A 23 15.11 12.90 -44.66
CA SER A 23 15.49 11.49 -44.41
C SER A 23 15.55 11.13 -42.93
N HIS A 24 15.89 12.07 -42.04
CA HIS A 24 15.77 11.88 -40.59
C HIS A 24 14.31 11.79 -40.14
N LEU A 25 13.44 12.66 -40.64
CA LEU A 25 12.01 12.65 -40.34
C LEU A 25 11.35 11.36 -40.81
N GLU A 26 11.67 10.89 -42.01
CA GLU A 26 11.16 9.62 -42.56
C GLU A 26 11.64 8.40 -41.75
N LYS A 27 12.91 8.38 -41.34
CA LYS A 27 13.44 7.34 -40.44
C LYS A 27 12.77 7.36 -39.07
N ASP A 28 12.56 8.53 -38.49
CA ASP A 28 11.86 8.68 -37.21
C ASP A 28 10.40 8.21 -37.33
N HIS A 29 9.71 8.53 -38.42
CA HIS A 29 8.36 8.05 -38.71
C HIS A 29 8.28 6.52 -38.89
N SER A 30 9.21 5.94 -39.65
CA SER A 30 9.29 4.48 -39.82
C SER A 30 9.54 3.76 -38.49
N LYS A 31 10.44 4.30 -37.67
CA LYS A 31 10.76 3.73 -36.35
C LYS A 31 9.58 3.84 -35.38
N LEU A 32 8.87 4.96 -35.39
CA LEU A 32 7.63 5.14 -34.61
C LEU A 32 6.55 4.14 -35.01
N ALA A 33 6.38 3.87 -36.31
CA ALA A 33 5.42 2.88 -36.81
C ALA A 33 5.76 1.46 -36.35
N GLU A 34 7.04 1.06 -36.42
CA GLU A 34 7.51 -0.23 -35.92
C GLU A 34 7.34 -0.37 -34.40
N GLU A 35 7.66 0.68 -33.62
CA GLU A 35 7.45 0.71 -32.17
C GLU A 35 5.97 0.55 -31.79
N GLU A 36 5.08 1.20 -32.54
CA GLU A 36 3.63 1.12 -32.34
C GLU A 36 3.07 -0.26 -32.71
N GLU A 37 3.55 -0.87 -33.78
CA GLU A 37 3.18 -2.24 -34.15
C GLU A 37 3.62 -3.26 -33.08
N LEU A 38 4.86 -3.17 -32.59
CA LEU A 38 5.36 -4.02 -31.52
C LEU A 38 4.56 -3.85 -30.23
N LEU A 39 4.22 -2.62 -29.87
CA LEU A 39 3.40 -2.32 -28.70
C LEU A 39 1.98 -2.90 -28.86
N ASN A 40 1.35 -2.73 -30.02
CA ASN A 40 0.01 -3.27 -30.28
C ASN A 40 0.02 -4.80 -30.21
N LYS A 41 1.05 -5.45 -30.76
CA LYS A 41 1.24 -6.89 -30.65
C LYS A 41 1.40 -7.34 -29.21
N TYR A 42 2.21 -6.64 -28.42
CA TYR A 42 2.38 -6.91 -26.99
C TYR A 42 1.04 -6.79 -26.23
N LEU A 43 0.33 -5.66 -26.41
CA LEU A 43 -0.95 -5.40 -25.76
C LEU A 43 -2.07 -6.36 -26.18
N SER A 44 -2.01 -6.92 -27.40
CA SER A 44 -2.96 -7.96 -27.84
C SER A 44 -2.76 -9.31 -27.15
N SER A 45 -1.56 -9.57 -26.64
CA SER A 45 -1.18 -10.86 -26.06
C SER A 45 -1.28 -10.92 -24.54
N ILE A 46 -1.44 -9.78 -23.87
CA ILE A 46 -1.31 -9.65 -22.41
C ILE A 46 -2.48 -8.87 -21.85
N ASN A 47 -2.98 -9.30 -20.69
CA ASN A 47 -3.99 -8.56 -19.95
C ASN A 47 -3.33 -7.39 -19.18
N PRO A 48 -3.66 -6.11 -19.47
CA PRO A 48 -3.09 -4.95 -18.78
C PRO A 48 -3.41 -4.84 -17.29
N GLU A 49 -4.36 -5.63 -16.79
CA GLU A 49 -4.67 -5.71 -15.36
C GLU A 49 -3.69 -6.60 -14.59
N ASN A 50 -2.95 -7.47 -15.28
CA ASN A 50 -1.98 -8.36 -14.69
C ASN A 50 -0.56 -7.79 -14.80
N ILE A 51 0.27 -8.10 -13.81
CA ILE A 51 1.69 -7.73 -13.83
C ILE A 51 2.46 -8.71 -14.70
N ASP A 52 3.08 -8.20 -15.77
CA ASP A 52 3.94 -9.01 -16.63
C ASP A 52 5.32 -9.21 -15.97
N THR A 53 5.42 -10.29 -15.20
CA THR A 53 6.69 -10.70 -14.58
C THR A 53 7.75 -11.14 -15.59
N VAL A 54 7.36 -11.55 -16.82
CA VAL A 54 8.29 -11.88 -17.91
C VAL A 54 8.99 -10.62 -18.39
N LEU A 55 8.23 -9.55 -18.62
CA LEU A 55 8.78 -8.26 -19.03
C LEU A 55 9.70 -7.70 -17.95
N ILE A 56 9.30 -7.77 -16.68
CA ILE A 56 10.13 -7.33 -15.55
C ILE A 56 11.46 -8.10 -15.51
N GLU A 57 11.44 -9.43 -15.62
CA GLU A 57 12.66 -10.25 -15.65
C GLU A 57 13.59 -9.86 -16.81
N ARG A 58 13.03 -9.70 -18.03
CA ARG A 58 13.81 -9.34 -19.22
C ARG A 58 14.41 -7.95 -19.09
N LEU A 59 13.65 -6.98 -18.58
CA LEU A 59 14.12 -5.63 -18.34
C LEU A 59 15.21 -5.59 -17.27
N LEU A 60 15.01 -6.30 -16.15
CA LEU A 60 16.05 -6.46 -15.13
C LEU A 60 17.33 -7.03 -15.72
N LYS A 61 17.23 -8.04 -16.59
CA LYS A 61 18.40 -8.65 -17.22
C LYS A 61 19.13 -7.64 -18.11
N ARG A 62 18.40 -6.86 -18.92
CA ARG A 62 18.95 -5.79 -19.75
C ARG A 62 19.67 -4.73 -18.91
N ILE A 63 19.04 -4.24 -17.84
CA ILE A 63 19.65 -3.25 -16.93
C ILE A 63 20.93 -3.81 -16.31
N CYS A 64 20.91 -5.04 -15.82
CA CYS A 64 22.08 -5.67 -15.22
C CYS A 64 23.23 -5.93 -16.20
N CYS A 65 22.94 -6.12 -17.50
CA CYS A 65 23.97 -6.34 -18.51
C CYS A 65 24.57 -5.05 -19.07
N ASP A 66 23.76 -4.00 -19.23
CA ASP A 66 24.17 -2.82 -20.00
C ASP A 66 24.58 -1.62 -19.14
N SER A 67 24.21 -1.62 -17.85
CA SER A 67 24.21 -0.39 -17.04
C SER A 67 25.22 -0.45 -15.89
N CYS A 68 25.63 0.73 -15.43
CA CYS A 68 26.57 0.92 -14.32
C CYS A 68 25.96 0.51 -12.96
N GLU A 69 26.78 0.54 -11.91
CA GLU A 69 26.42 0.21 -10.52
C GLU A 69 25.17 0.93 -9.97
N GLY A 70 24.65 0.42 -8.85
CA GLY A 70 23.49 0.95 -8.13
C GLY A 70 22.59 -0.16 -7.59
N ALA A 71 21.45 0.19 -7.03
CA ALA A 71 20.35 -0.72 -6.74
C ALA A 71 19.22 -0.55 -7.76
N ILE A 72 18.42 -1.60 -7.95
CA ILE A 72 17.19 -1.56 -8.75
C ILE A 72 16.01 -1.65 -7.80
N LEU A 73 15.06 -0.72 -7.88
CA LEU A 73 13.82 -0.73 -7.13
C LEU A 73 12.65 -1.03 -8.07
N VAL A 74 11.89 -2.08 -7.79
CA VAL A 74 10.73 -2.51 -8.59
C VAL A 74 9.46 -2.26 -7.79
N PHE A 75 8.56 -1.43 -8.30
CA PHE A 75 7.25 -1.18 -7.72
C PHE A 75 6.21 -2.18 -8.25
N LEU A 76 5.58 -2.90 -7.33
CA LEU A 76 4.58 -3.94 -7.57
C LEU A 76 3.30 -3.67 -6.74
N PRO A 77 2.11 -4.09 -7.18
CA PRO A 77 0.86 -3.77 -6.49
C PRO A 77 0.74 -4.34 -5.07
N GLY A 78 1.16 -5.59 -4.89
CA GLY A 78 1.00 -6.28 -3.61
C GLY A 78 1.98 -7.44 -3.39
N TRP A 79 1.75 -8.17 -2.31
CA TRP A 79 2.61 -9.28 -1.89
C TRP A 79 2.65 -10.45 -2.89
N ASP A 80 1.52 -10.79 -3.50
CA ASP A 80 1.45 -11.88 -4.47
C ASP A 80 2.31 -11.58 -5.70
N ASP A 81 2.27 -10.34 -6.20
CA ASP A 81 3.10 -9.88 -7.33
C ASP A 81 4.59 -9.87 -6.96
N ILE A 82 4.93 -9.46 -5.72
CA ILE A 82 6.29 -9.53 -5.19
C ILE A 82 6.81 -10.97 -5.20
N ASN A 83 6.02 -11.91 -4.69
CA ASN A 83 6.42 -13.32 -4.62
C ASN A 83 6.52 -13.94 -6.01
N GLN A 84 5.55 -13.70 -6.89
CA GLN A 84 5.58 -14.23 -8.25
C GLN A 84 6.82 -13.71 -9.01
N THR A 85 7.12 -12.41 -8.89
CA THR A 85 8.34 -11.83 -9.47
C THR A 85 9.60 -12.44 -8.87
N ARG A 86 9.65 -12.60 -7.54
CA ARG A 86 10.79 -13.19 -6.83
C ARG A 86 11.04 -14.63 -7.24
N GLU A 87 10.02 -15.47 -7.24
CA GLU A 87 10.09 -16.88 -7.63
C GLU A 87 10.59 -17.02 -9.06
N ARG A 88 10.09 -16.17 -9.96
CA ARG A 88 10.53 -16.12 -11.36
C ARG A 88 12.02 -15.77 -11.48
N LEU A 89 12.49 -14.75 -10.75
CA LEU A 89 13.91 -14.39 -10.75
C LEU A 89 14.77 -15.53 -10.18
N ILE A 90 14.36 -16.18 -9.10
CA ILE A 90 15.11 -17.30 -8.51
C ILE A 90 15.15 -18.53 -9.44
N ALA A 91 14.07 -18.77 -10.19
CA ALA A 91 14.01 -19.83 -11.19
C ALA A 91 14.86 -19.53 -12.44
N SER A 92 15.15 -18.26 -12.70
CA SER A 92 16.00 -17.82 -13.81
C SER A 92 17.45 -18.19 -13.55
N GLY A 93 18.09 -18.87 -14.51
CA GLY A 93 19.50 -19.25 -14.40
C GLY A 93 20.46 -18.05 -14.23
N PHE A 94 20.05 -16.85 -14.66
CA PHE A 94 20.85 -15.63 -14.53
C PHE A 94 20.82 -15.04 -13.11
N PHE A 95 19.64 -14.93 -12.50
CA PHE A 95 19.44 -14.25 -11.21
C PHE A 95 19.59 -15.16 -9.99
N ARG A 96 19.70 -16.48 -10.18
CA ARG A 96 19.88 -17.47 -9.11
C ARG A 96 21.22 -17.35 -8.37
N ASP A 97 22.22 -16.71 -8.97
CA ASP A 97 23.55 -16.55 -8.40
C ASP A 97 23.58 -15.48 -7.29
N ASN A 98 23.50 -15.92 -6.04
CA ASN A 98 23.56 -15.05 -4.85
C ASN A 98 24.91 -14.33 -4.66
N SER A 99 25.97 -14.76 -5.37
CA SER A 99 27.25 -14.04 -5.37
C SER A 99 27.24 -12.80 -6.27
N LYS A 100 26.23 -12.67 -7.14
CA LYS A 100 26.04 -11.54 -8.06
C LYS A 100 24.78 -10.74 -7.79
N PHE A 101 23.75 -11.35 -7.22
CA PHE A 101 22.45 -10.70 -7.00
C PHE A 101 21.97 -10.83 -5.56
N MET A 102 21.49 -9.71 -5.03
CA MET A 102 20.79 -9.64 -3.75
C MET A 102 19.34 -9.23 -3.99
N ILE A 103 18.44 -10.22 -4.01
CA ILE A 103 17.00 -10.01 -4.24
C ILE A 103 16.27 -9.88 -2.90
N LEU A 104 15.72 -8.70 -2.63
CA LEU A 104 15.03 -8.36 -1.38
C LEU A 104 13.55 -8.05 -1.65
N SER A 105 12.68 -8.46 -0.73
CA SER A 105 11.26 -8.10 -0.76
C SER A 105 11.00 -7.05 0.33
N LEU A 106 10.24 -6.00 -0.01
CA LEU A 106 9.90 -4.91 0.88
C LEU A 106 8.39 -4.67 0.88
N HIS A 107 7.73 -5.06 1.96
CA HIS A 107 6.30 -4.90 2.18
C HIS A 107 6.03 -4.59 3.66
N SER A 108 4.94 -3.88 3.97
CA SER A 108 4.63 -3.44 5.34
C SER A 108 4.55 -4.60 6.36
N MET A 109 4.07 -5.76 5.91
CA MET A 109 3.87 -6.98 6.70
C MET A 109 5.05 -7.97 6.67
N VAL A 110 6.18 -7.60 6.06
CA VAL A 110 7.43 -8.38 6.10
C VAL A 110 8.14 -8.15 7.46
N PRO A 111 8.84 -9.14 8.04
CA PRO A 111 9.58 -8.94 9.29
C PRO A 111 10.50 -7.72 9.27
N THR A 112 10.57 -6.94 10.36
CA THR A 112 11.37 -5.70 10.43
C THR A 112 12.85 -5.94 10.14
N VAL A 113 13.40 -7.10 10.53
CA VAL A 113 14.79 -7.47 10.25
C VAL A 113 15.03 -7.58 8.74
N GLU A 114 14.08 -8.16 8.00
CA GLU A 114 14.14 -8.27 6.54
C GLU A 114 13.98 -6.90 5.87
N GLN A 115 13.02 -6.09 6.34
CA GLN A 115 12.86 -4.71 5.85
C GLN A 115 14.14 -3.90 6.02
N LYS A 116 14.86 -4.06 7.14
CA LYS A 116 16.11 -3.34 7.40
C LYS A 116 17.25 -3.72 6.44
N LYS A 117 17.19 -4.86 5.76
CA LYS A 117 18.22 -5.26 4.78
C LYS A 117 18.27 -4.32 3.59
N VAL A 118 17.15 -3.69 3.23
CA VAL A 118 17.09 -2.79 2.04
C VAL A 118 17.98 -1.56 2.17
N PHE A 119 18.25 -1.10 3.41
CA PHE A 119 19.11 0.05 3.69
C PHE A 119 20.60 -0.29 3.67
N LYS A 120 20.96 -1.57 3.71
CA LYS A 120 22.36 -1.98 3.64
C LYS A 120 22.82 -1.91 2.18
N ARG A 121 24.03 -1.38 1.96
CA ARG A 121 24.66 -1.45 0.64
C ARG A 121 25.04 -2.91 0.34
N PRO A 122 24.94 -3.35 -0.93
CA PRO A 122 25.37 -4.68 -1.30
C PRO A 122 26.90 -4.81 -1.21
N PRO A 123 27.43 -6.04 -1.06
CA PRO A 123 28.86 -6.30 -1.23
C PRO A 123 29.37 -5.88 -2.62
N ASN A 124 30.68 -5.69 -2.76
CA ASN A 124 31.29 -5.32 -4.03
C ASN A 124 31.01 -6.39 -5.11
N GLY A 125 30.63 -5.95 -6.32
CA GLY A 125 30.24 -6.84 -7.42
C GLY A 125 28.85 -7.46 -7.29
N VAL A 126 28.09 -7.18 -6.22
CA VAL A 126 26.72 -7.67 -6.04
C VAL A 126 25.71 -6.58 -6.40
N ARG A 127 24.77 -6.90 -7.29
CA ARG A 127 23.64 -6.03 -7.64
C ARG A 127 22.48 -6.24 -6.66
N LYS A 128 22.04 -5.16 -6.01
CA LYS A 128 20.83 -5.17 -5.17
C LYS A 128 19.57 -4.93 -6.00
N ILE A 129 18.57 -5.81 -5.85
CA ILE A 129 17.25 -5.72 -6.48
C ILE A 129 16.19 -5.77 -5.39
N ILE A 130 15.35 -4.75 -5.31
CA ILE A 130 14.34 -4.56 -4.26
C ILE A 130 12.97 -4.61 -4.90
N LEU A 131 12.16 -5.59 -4.52
CA LEU A 131 10.78 -5.76 -4.97
C LEU A 131 9.86 -5.18 -3.89
N SER A 132 9.13 -4.10 -4.19
CA SER A 132 8.38 -3.34 -3.18
C SER A 132 7.00 -2.87 -3.64
N THR A 133 6.11 -2.61 -2.69
CA THR A 133 4.87 -1.86 -2.92
C THR A 133 5.11 -0.35 -2.81
N ASN A 134 4.03 0.43 -2.74
CA ASN A 134 4.06 1.87 -2.46
C ASN A 134 4.70 2.25 -1.10
N ILE A 135 5.09 1.30 -0.24
CA ILE A 135 5.87 1.60 0.97
C ILE A 135 7.22 2.28 0.62
N ALA A 136 7.82 1.95 -0.51
CA ALA A 136 9.04 2.62 -0.99
C ALA A 136 8.78 3.98 -1.68
N GLU A 137 7.51 4.32 -1.93
CA GLU A 137 7.12 5.56 -2.60
C GLU A 137 7.15 6.76 -1.67
N THR A 138 6.83 6.58 -0.38
CA THR A 138 6.77 7.66 0.63
C THR A 138 7.51 7.30 1.92
N ALA A 139 7.30 6.12 2.48
CA ALA A 139 7.70 5.78 3.85
C ALA A 139 9.18 5.40 4.02
N VAL A 140 9.87 5.05 2.93
CA VAL A 140 11.23 4.50 2.98
C VAL A 140 12.16 5.25 2.04
N THR A 141 13.40 5.45 2.47
CA THR A 141 14.47 6.11 1.70
C THR A 141 15.66 5.16 1.55
N ILE A 142 15.92 4.71 0.32
CA ILE A 142 17.03 3.82 -0.01
C ILE A 142 17.99 4.60 -0.91
N ASP A 143 19.19 4.87 -0.42
CA ASP A 143 20.07 5.89 -1.00
C ASP A 143 20.83 5.41 -2.24
N ASP A 144 21.03 4.10 -2.39
CA ASP A 144 21.79 3.52 -3.51
C ASP A 144 20.92 3.15 -4.72
N VAL A 145 19.63 3.50 -4.74
CA VAL A 145 18.75 3.25 -5.90
C VAL A 145 19.13 4.17 -7.07
N VAL A 146 19.33 3.56 -8.24
CA VAL A 146 19.67 4.25 -9.50
C VAL A 146 18.68 3.90 -10.61
N TYR A 147 18.15 2.69 -10.59
CA TYR A 147 17.13 2.27 -11.55
C TYR A 147 15.82 1.96 -10.82
N VAL A 148 14.73 2.49 -11.34
CA VAL A 148 13.38 2.20 -10.88
C VAL A 148 12.63 1.50 -12.00
N ILE A 149 11.96 0.40 -11.70
CA ILE A 149 10.98 -0.23 -12.58
C ILE A 149 9.62 -0.03 -11.94
N ASP A 150 8.76 0.74 -12.57
CA ASP A 150 7.42 1.05 -12.09
C ASP A 150 6.37 0.29 -12.91
N SER A 151 5.71 -0.67 -12.27
CA SER A 151 4.60 -1.39 -12.91
C SER A 151 3.39 -0.50 -13.22
N GLY A 152 3.32 0.71 -12.67
CA GLY A 152 2.19 1.62 -12.87
C GLY A 152 0.95 1.28 -12.06
N ARG A 153 1.04 0.28 -11.17
CA ARG A 153 -0.12 -0.27 -10.45
C ARG A 153 0.09 -0.20 -8.94
N MET A 154 -1.01 -0.18 -8.20
CA MET A 154 -1.04 -0.24 -6.74
C MET A 154 -2.34 -0.87 -6.25
N LYS A 155 -2.33 -1.47 -5.05
CA LYS A 155 -3.58 -1.81 -4.35
C LYS A 155 -4.07 -0.61 -3.56
N GLU A 156 -5.35 -0.28 -3.71
CA GLU A 156 -5.98 0.86 -3.04
C GLU A 156 -7.30 0.44 -2.40
N LYS A 157 -7.56 0.96 -1.20
CA LYS A 157 -8.87 0.84 -0.56
C LYS A 157 -9.83 1.85 -1.20
N SER A 158 -10.97 1.34 -1.63
CA SER A 158 -12.07 2.12 -2.16
C SER A 158 -13.38 1.72 -1.49
N TYR A 159 -14.28 2.69 -1.38
CA TYR A 159 -15.62 2.48 -0.87
C TYR A 159 -16.63 2.85 -1.95
N ASP A 160 -17.52 1.93 -2.27
CA ASP A 160 -18.68 2.19 -3.12
C ASP A 160 -19.90 2.48 -2.25
N PRO A 161 -20.39 3.74 -2.23
CA PRO A 161 -21.50 4.12 -1.37
C PRO A 161 -22.84 3.52 -1.81
N TYR A 162 -23.01 3.14 -3.08
CA TYR A 162 -24.29 2.61 -3.55
C TYR A 162 -24.47 1.13 -3.19
N SER A 163 -23.38 0.36 -3.15
CA SER A 163 -23.39 -1.02 -2.64
C SER A 163 -23.06 -1.12 -1.16
N ASN A 164 -22.60 -0.03 -0.53
CA ASN A 164 -22.11 0.01 0.84
C ASN A 164 -20.97 -1.00 1.10
N VAL A 165 -20.07 -1.18 0.13
CA VAL A 165 -18.97 -2.14 0.20
C VAL A 165 -17.62 -1.42 0.14
N SER A 166 -16.75 -1.73 1.10
CA SER A 166 -15.33 -1.39 1.03
C SER A 166 -14.54 -2.52 0.36
N THR A 167 -13.78 -2.19 -0.68
CA THR A 167 -12.97 -3.15 -1.45
C THR A 167 -11.51 -2.74 -1.48
N LEU A 168 -10.62 -3.73 -1.60
CA LEU A 168 -9.21 -3.53 -1.90
C LEU A 168 -8.97 -4.04 -3.32
N HIS A 169 -8.81 -3.13 -4.28
CA HIS A 169 -8.62 -3.50 -5.68
C HIS A 169 -7.30 -2.95 -6.23
N SER A 170 -6.83 -3.56 -7.32
CA SER A 170 -5.65 -3.09 -8.05
C SER A 170 -6.08 -1.95 -8.97
N SER A 171 -5.50 -0.76 -8.81
CA SER A 171 -5.78 0.43 -9.62
C SER A 171 -4.50 0.92 -10.32
N TRP A 172 -4.68 1.76 -11.34
CA TRP A 172 -3.57 2.48 -11.96
C TRP A 172 -3.14 3.61 -11.04
N ILE A 173 -1.84 3.89 -10.99
CA ILE A 173 -1.32 4.99 -10.18
C ILE A 173 -1.66 6.35 -10.78
N SER A 174 -1.57 7.40 -9.96
CA SER A 174 -1.65 8.79 -10.45
C SER A 174 -0.34 9.24 -11.11
N LYS A 175 -0.40 10.31 -11.91
CA LYS A 175 0.80 10.99 -12.44
C LYS A 175 1.69 11.52 -11.31
N ALA A 176 1.09 11.99 -10.21
CA ALA A 176 1.83 12.39 -9.02
C ALA A 176 2.62 11.22 -8.41
N SER A 177 2.00 10.05 -8.27
CA SER A 177 2.67 8.84 -7.78
C SER A 177 3.78 8.38 -8.73
N ALA A 178 3.55 8.39 -10.04
CA ALA A 178 4.56 8.06 -11.05
C ALA A 178 5.81 8.95 -10.88
N ARG A 179 5.62 10.27 -10.71
CA ARG A 179 6.71 11.23 -10.45
C ARG A 179 7.43 10.97 -9.12
N GLN A 180 6.70 10.60 -8.07
CA GLN A 180 7.31 10.25 -6.79
C GLN A 180 8.19 8.99 -6.90
N ARG A 181 7.72 7.98 -7.64
CA ARG A 181 8.48 6.74 -7.92
C ARG A 181 9.70 7.02 -8.78
N GLU A 182 9.56 7.85 -9.82
CA GLU A 182 10.67 8.33 -10.65
C GLU A 182 11.75 9.01 -9.81
N GLY A 183 11.34 9.90 -8.89
CA GLY A 183 12.25 10.59 -7.97
C GLY A 183 13.05 9.68 -7.04
N ARG A 184 12.72 8.38 -6.94
CA ARG A 184 13.51 7.40 -6.18
C ARG A 184 14.81 6.99 -6.87
N ALA A 185 14.91 7.16 -8.19
CA ALA A 185 16.12 6.84 -8.96
C ALA A 185 17.17 7.96 -8.95
N GLY A 186 16.74 9.22 -8.73
CA GLY A 186 17.57 10.41 -8.91
C GLY A 186 18.10 11.05 -7.62
N ARG A 187 18.16 10.32 -6.50
CA ARG A 187 18.47 10.90 -5.18
C ARG A 187 19.94 11.26 -5.01
N CYS A 188 20.83 10.29 -5.24
CA CYS A 188 22.26 10.47 -4.99
C CYS A 188 23.09 10.66 -6.26
N GLN A 189 22.54 10.28 -7.41
CA GLN A 189 23.17 10.41 -8.72
C GLN A 189 22.10 10.33 -9.83
N PRO A 190 22.42 10.65 -11.10
CA PRO A 190 21.50 10.45 -12.21
C PRO A 190 21.01 9.00 -12.28
N GLY A 191 19.71 8.83 -12.43
CA GLY A 191 19.06 7.52 -12.49
C GLY A 191 18.07 7.40 -13.63
N THR A 192 17.49 6.22 -13.78
CA THR A 192 16.51 5.93 -14.84
C THR A 192 15.27 5.28 -14.25
N CYS A 193 14.10 5.78 -14.61
CA CYS A 193 12.82 5.17 -14.28
C CYS A 193 12.20 4.55 -15.53
N TYR A 194 11.84 3.28 -15.45
CA TYR A 194 11.16 2.51 -16.49
C TYR A 194 9.70 2.32 -16.09
N HIS A 195 8.80 3.00 -16.78
CA HIS A 195 7.36 2.84 -16.57
C HIS A 195 6.81 1.73 -17.48
N LEU A 196 6.17 0.72 -16.91
CA LEU A 196 5.62 -0.43 -17.65
C LEU A 196 4.19 -0.18 -18.13
N TYR A 197 3.98 0.99 -18.72
CA TYR A 197 2.72 1.38 -19.34
C TYR A 197 2.97 2.29 -20.55
N SER A 198 2.09 2.19 -21.55
CA SER A 198 2.23 2.95 -22.79
C SER A 198 2.08 4.46 -22.58
N LYS A 199 2.56 5.25 -23.55
CA LYS A 199 2.35 6.71 -23.56
C LYS A 199 0.86 7.08 -23.53
N ILE A 200 0.01 6.30 -24.21
CA ILE A 200 -1.45 6.48 -24.18
C ILE A 200 -1.98 6.26 -22.75
N ARG A 201 -1.54 5.18 -22.08
CA ARG A 201 -1.93 4.93 -20.68
C ARG A 201 -1.42 6.05 -19.77
N ALA A 202 -0.17 6.48 -19.91
CA ALA A 202 0.41 7.59 -19.14
C ALA A 202 -0.39 8.88 -19.29
N ALA A 203 -0.87 9.19 -20.51
CA ALA A 203 -1.72 10.35 -20.76
C ALA A 203 -3.07 10.25 -20.02
N SER A 204 -3.66 9.05 -19.97
CA SER A 204 -4.94 8.77 -19.30
C SER A 204 -4.89 8.72 -17.77
N LEU A 205 -3.69 8.65 -17.16
CA LEU A 205 -3.58 8.58 -15.69
C LEU A 205 -4.15 9.84 -15.03
N PRO A 206 -4.86 9.71 -13.89
CA PRO A 206 -5.31 10.87 -13.14
C PRO A 206 -4.12 11.67 -12.62
N ASN A 207 -4.25 12.99 -12.52
CA ASN A 207 -3.15 13.84 -12.04
C ASN A 207 -2.77 13.49 -10.59
N TYR A 208 -3.77 13.25 -9.75
CA TYR A 208 -3.64 12.95 -8.33
C TYR A 208 -4.55 11.78 -7.96
N GLN A 209 -4.21 11.11 -6.86
CA GLN A 209 -5.07 10.10 -6.26
C GLN A 209 -6.35 10.74 -5.71
N VAL A 210 -7.46 10.00 -5.73
CA VAL A 210 -8.71 10.47 -5.13
C VAL A 210 -8.51 10.66 -3.62
N PRO A 211 -8.90 11.81 -3.03
CA PRO A 211 -8.76 12.06 -1.59
C PRO A 211 -9.53 11.05 -0.73
N GLU A 212 -9.04 10.74 0.46
CA GLU A 212 -9.63 9.73 1.35
C GLU A 212 -11.09 10.01 1.70
N ILE A 213 -11.45 11.28 1.93
CA ILE A 213 -12.82 11.71 2.20
C ILE A 213 -13.82 11.27 1.13
N LYS A 214 -13.37 11.05 -0.12
CA LYS A 214 -14.22 10.62 -1.25
C LYS A 214 -14.20 9.10 -1.50
N ARG A 215 -13.31 8.35 -0.85
CA ARG A 215 -13.08 6.91 -1.16
C ARG A 215 -13.03 5.99 0.05
N MET A 216 -13.25 6.51 1.25
CA MET A 216 -13.29 5.75 2.50
C MET A 216 -14.64 5.97 3.20
N PRO A 217 -15.09 5.04 4.06
CA PRO A 217 -16.17 5.30 5.01
C PRO A 217 -15.81 6.49 5.92
N ILE A 218 -16.81 7.28 6.32
CA ILE A 218 -16.63 8.59 7.00
C ILE A 218 -17.43 8.71 8.30
N GLU A 219 -17.85 7.61 8.90
CA GLU A 219 -18.61 7.57 10.17
C GLU A 219 -17.90 8.36 11.27
N GLU A 220 -16.59 8.17 11.41
CA GLU A 220 -15.77 8.90 12.36
C GLU A 220 -15.80 10.40 12.09
N LEU A 221 -15.63 10.81 10.82
CA LEU A 221 -15.66 12.22 10.42
C LEU A 221 -17.04 12.85 10.69
N CYS A 222 -18.13 12.14 10.35
CA CYS A 222 -19.49 12.60 10.60
C CYS A 222 -19.77 12.79 12.10
N LEU A 223 -19.28 11.88 12.94
CA LEU A 223 -19.42 12.03 14.39
C LEU A 223 -18.59 13.21 14.92
N GLN A 224 -17.38 13.42 14.42
CA GLN A 224 -16.55 14.58 14.80
C GLN A 224 -17.20 15.91 14.38
N VAL A 225 -17.85 15.97 13.22
CA VAL A 225 -18.63 17.16 12.82
C VAL A 225 -19.72 17.46 13.84
N LYS A 226 -20.47 16.45 14.29
CA LYS A 226 -21.54 16.61 15.28
C LYS A 226 -21.05 16.97 16.68
N LEU A 227 -19.85 16.55 17.04
CA LEU A 227 -19.21 16.98 18.28
C LEU A 227 -18.79 18.45 18.24
N LEU A 228 -18.39 18.94 17.07
CA LEU A 228 -17.94 20.33 16.87
C LEU A 228 -19.11 21.30 16.74
N ASP A 229 -20.15 20.90 15.99
CA ASP A 229 -21.35 21.70 15.75
C ASP A 229 -22.58 20.77 15.81
N PRO A 230 -23.18 20.60 17.01
CA PRO A 230 -24.31 19.69 17.23
C PRO A 230 -25.56 20.02 16.43
N ASP A 231 -25.78 21.31 16.13
CA ASP A 231 -26.99 21.81 15.47
C ASP A 231 -26.88 21.77 13.94
N CYS A 232 -25.67 21.75 13.37
CA CYS A 232 -25.50 21.70 11.92
C CYS A 232 -25.86 20.33 11.33
N LYS A 233 -26.34 20.30 10.08
CA LYS A 233 -26.43 19.07 9.31
C LYS A 233 -25.03 18.68 8.80
N VAL A 234 -24.66 17.41 8.94
CA VAL A 234 -23.34 16.91 8.52
C VAL A 234 -23.10 17.18 7.03
N ALA A 235 -24.12 16.99 6.20
CA ALA A 235 -24.04 17.27 4.77
C ALA A 235 -23.66 18.73 4.48
N ASP A 236 -24.30 19.68 5.16
CA ASP A 236 -24.04 21.12 4.98
C ASP A 236 -22.63 21.52 5.42
N PHE A 237 -22.11 20.86 6.46
CA PHE A 237 -20.73 21.06 6.91
C PHE A 237 -19.73 20.49 5.90
N LEU A 238 -19.88 19.22 5.52
CA LEU A 238 -18.94 18.53 4.63
C LEU A 238 -18.96 19.09 3.20
N GLN A 239 -20.05 19.69 2.76
CA GLN A 239 -20.14 20.38 1.48
C GLN A 239 -19.20 21.60 1.38
N LYS A 240 -18.73 22.13 2.51
CA LYS A 240 -17.77 23.25 2.59
C LYS A 240 -16.31 22.80 2.53
N THR A 241 -16.04 21.51 2.51
CA THR A 241 -14.65 20.99 2.41
C THR A 241 -14.10 21.20 0.99
N LEU A 242 -12.77 21.15 0.84
CA LEU A 242 -12.10 21.32 -0.46
C LEU A 242 -12.60 20.31 -1.50
N ASP A 243 -12.81 19.07 -1.06
CA ASP A 243 -13.28 17.95 -1.85
C ASP A 243 -14.46 17.27 -1.15
N PRO A 244 -15.70 17.77 -1.33
CA PRO A 244 -16.86 17.22 -0.66
C PRO A 244 -17.07 15.72 -0.95
N PRO A 245 -17.41 14.91 0.06
CA PRO A 245 -17.74 13.51 -0.15
C PRO A 245 -19.02 13.34 -0.97
N VAL A 246 -19.22 12.14 -1.52
CA VAL A 246 -20.48 11.79 -2.19
C VAL A 246 -21.60 11.81 -1.16
N PHE A 247 -22.74 12.42 -1.50
CA PHE A 247 -23.88 12.54 -0.58
C PHE A 247 -24.32 11.19 0.01
N GLU A 248 -24.33 10.14 -0.80
CA GLU A 248 -24.67 8.79 -0.38
C GLU A 248 -23.71 8.23 0.68
N THR A 249 -22.41 8.58 0.62
CA THR A 249 -21.43 8.24 1.64
C THR A 249 -21.77 8.89 2.99
N ILE A 250 -22.24 10.15 2.96
CA ILE A 250 -22.70 10.86 4.17
C ILE A 250 -23.95 10.19 4.74
N ARG A 251 -24.92 9.87 3.88
CA ARG A 251 -26.16 9.20 4.27
C ARG A 251 -25.89 7.86 4.95
N ASN A 252 -25.05 7.01 4.34
CA ASN A 252 -24.68 5.71 4.91
C ASN A 252 -23.99 5.87 6.26
N ALA A 253 -23.08 6.84 6.39
CA ALA A 253 -22.41 7.11 7.66
C ALA A 253 -23.38 7.55 8.76
N ILE A 254 -24.36 8.41 8.43
CA ILE A 254 -25.41 8.82 9.37
C ILE A 254 -26.25 7.62 9.83
N VAL A 255 -26.67 6.75 8.90
CA VAL A 255 -27.42 5.53 9.23
C VAL A 255 -26.63 4.64 10.19
N VAL A 256 -25.34 4.40 9.93
CA VAL A 256 -24.50 3.61 10.85
C VAL A 256 -24.42 4.27 12.22
N LEU A 257 -24.27 5.60 12.28
CA LEU A 257 -24.23 6.34 13.54
C LEU A 257 -25.56 6.29 14.30
N GLN A 258 -26.70 6.28 13.61
CA GLN A 258 -28.04 6.09 14.19
C GLN A 258 -28.23 4.66 14.70
N ASP A 259 -27.83 3.64 13.93
CA ASP A 259 -27.90 2.23 14.32
C ASP A 259 -27.06 1.93 15.57
N ILE A 260 -25.90 2.58 15.70
CA ILE A 260 -25.09 2.46 16.92
C ILE A 260 -25.60 3.35 18.06
N GLY A 261 -26.63 4.17 17.83
CA GLY A 261 -27.23 5.06 18.83
C GLY A 261 -26.39 6.31 19.14
N ALA A 262 -25.41 6.63 18.30
CA ALA A 262 -24.59 7.84 18.42
C ALA A 262 -25.37 9.10 18.01
N LEU A 263 -26.29 8.96 17.05
CA LEU A 263 -27.17 10.02 16.58
C LEU A 263 -28.64 9.60 16.74
N THR A 264 -29.53 10.57 16.89
CA THR A 264 -30.99 10.38 16.77
C THR A 264 -31.42 10.34 15.31
N ASP A 265 -32.67 9.96 15.04
CA ASP A 265 -33.28 9.97 13.70
C ASP A 265 -33.22 11.36 13.04
N ASP A 266 -33.34 12.42 13.84
CA ASP A 266 -33.21 13.82 13.39
C ASP A 266 -31.75 14.29 13.23
N GLU A 267 -30.79 13.38 13.39
CA GLU A 267 -29.34 13.60 13.29
C GLU A 267 -28.78 14.45 14.45
N ARG A 268 -29.40 14.43 15.64
CA ARG A 268 -28.83 15.09 16.82
C ARG A 268 -27.89 14.14 17.54
N ILE A 269 -26.79 14.65 18.09
CA ILE A 269 -25.88 13.85 18.89
C ILE A 269 -26.55 13.40 20.19
N THR A 270 -26.36 12.14 20.57
CA THR A 270 -26.84 11.59 21.84
C THR A 270 -25.73 11.63 22.88
N GLU A 271 -26.06 11.48 24.17
CA GLU A 271 -25.04 11.30 25.22
C GLU A 271 -24.13 10.09 24.95
N LEU A 272 -24.66 9.04 24.31
CA LEU A 272 -23.85 7.92 23.85
C LEU A 272 -22.91 8.36 22.73
N GLY A 273 -23.39 9.11 21.75
CA GLY A 273 -22.58 9.67 20.66
C GLY A 273 -21.41 10.53 21.16
N GLU A 274 -21.66 11.38 22.16
CA GLU A 274 -20.63 12.18 22.81
C GLU A 274 -19.52 11.30 23.41
N LYS A 275 -19.92 10.26 24.16
CA LYS A 275 -18.98 9.29 24.76
C LYS A 275 -18.21 8.49 23.71
N LEU A 276 -18.88 8.09 22.61
CA LEU A 276 -18.25 7.33 21.53
C LEU A 276 -17.21 8.17 20.78
N GLY A 277 -17.54 9.41 20.45
CA GLY A 277 -16.66 10.31 19.71
C GLY A 277 -15.55 10.93 20.57
N ALA A 278 -15.66 10.82 21.90
CA ALA A 278 -14.56 11.15 22.81
C ALA A 278 -13.43 10.09 22.79
N LEU A 279 -13.57 8.96 22.12
CA LEU A 279 -12.50 7.96 22.01
C LEU A 279 -11.79 8.10 20.66
N PRO A 280 -10.45 7.96 20.61
CA PRO A 280 -9.68 8.10 19.37
C PRO A 280 -9.70 6.80 18.56
N VAL A 281 -10.89 6.22 18.36
CA VAL A 281 -11.11 4.98 17.61
C VAL A 281 -12.45 5.06 16.89
N HIS A 282 -12.64 4.22 15.88
CA HIS A 282 -13.87 4.17 15.10
C HIS A 282 -15.13 4.00 16.00
N PRO A 283 -16.25 4.72 15.74
CA PRO A 283 -17.43 4.72 16.61
C PRO A 283 -18.00 3.33 16.96
N SER A 284 -18.04 2.41 15.99
CA SER A 284 -18.49 1.02 16.25
C SER A 284 -17.55 0.26 17.20
N MET A 285 -16.24 0.54 17.14
CA MET A 285 -15.25 -0.03 18.05
C MET A 285 -15.36 0.57 19.45
N SER A 286 -15.64 1.88 19.54
CA SER A 286 -15.99 2.54 20.81
C SER A 286 -17.20 1.89 21.47
N LYS A 287 -18.25 1.59 20.70
CA LYS A 287 -19.46 0.91 21.22
C LYS A 287 -19.15 -0.51 21.68
N MET A 288 -18.33 -1.25 20.93
CA MET A 288 -17.85 -2.57 21.36
C MET A 288 -17.13 -2.52 22.72
N LEU A 289 -16.28 -1.51 22.95
CA LEU A 289 -15.60 -1.35 24.24
C LEU A 289 -16.56 -1.07 25.40
N LEU A 290 -17.62 -0.29 25.17
CA LEU A 290 -18.66 -0.04 26.18
C LEU A 290 -19.37 -1.34 26.57
N PHE A 291 -19.81 -2.13 25.59
CA PHE A 291 -20.40 -3.45 25.84
C PHE A 291 -19.42 -4.41 26.53
N ALA A 292 -18.14 -4.34 26.18
CA ALA A 292 -17.13 -5.19 26.80
C ALA A 292 -16.95 -4.92 28.31
N ILE A 293 -17.27 -3.71 28.80
CA ILE A 293 -17.34 -3.45 30.25
C ILE A 293 -18.49 -4.23 30.87
N LEU A 294 -19.69 -4.11 30.28
CA LEU A 294 -20.92 -4.74 30.79
C LEU A 294 -20.78 -6.27 30.83
N MET A 295 -20.08 -6.82 29.84
CA MET A 295 -19.82 -8.26 29.71
C MET A 295 -18.53 -8.71 30.40
N ASN A 296 -17.85 -7.83 31.12
CA ASN A 296 -16.59 -8.09 31.84
C ASN A 296 -15.48 -8.73 30.95
N CYS A 297 -15.38 -8.29 29.69
CA CYS A 297 -14.43 -8.80 28.69
C CYS A 297 -13.60 -7.68 28.02
N LEU A 298 -13.29 -6.62 28.78
CA LEU A 298 -12.61 -5.42 28.28
C LEU A 298 -11.21 -5.69 27.70
N GLU A 299 -10.40 -6.57 28.32
CA GLU A 299 -9.01 -6.82 27.86
C GLU A 299 -8.93 -7.43 26.44
N PRO A 300 -9.70 -8.49 26.11
CA PRO A 300 -9.84 -8.97 24.74
C PRO A 300 -10.34 -7.89 23.77
N ALA A 301 -11.38 -7.14 24.14
CA ALA A 301 -11.96 -6.12 23.27
C ALA A 301 -10.95 -5.01 22.95
N LEU A 302 -10.20 -4.52 23.95
CA LEU A 302 -9.13 -3.53 23.72
C LEU A 302 -8.05 -4.06 22.78
N THR A 303 -7.71 -5.35 22.88
CA THR A 303 -6.75 -5.99 21.99
C THR A 303 -7.23 -5.97 20.54
N LEU A 304 -8.51 -6.29 20.31
CA LEU A 304 -9.13 -6.24 18.99
C LEU A 304 -9.17 -4.81 18.42
N VAL A 305 -9.57 -3.83 19.23
CA VAL A 305 -9.60 -2.43 18.79
C VAL A 305 -8.22 -1.94 18.40
N CYS A 306 -7.19 -2.22 19.19
CA CYS A 306 -5.82 -1.81 18.86
C CYS A 306 -5.31 -2.50 17.59
N ALA A 307 -5.66 -3.76 17.37
CA ALA A 307 -5.26 -4.49 16.17
C ALA A 307 -5.98 -4.01 14.91
N ALA A 308 -7.26 -3.62 15.03
CA ALA A 308 -8.04 -3.06 13.94
C ALA A 308 -7.57 -1.65 13.54
N ASP A 309 -7.19 -0.83 14.53
CA ASP A 309 -6.71 0.55 14.33
C ASP A 309 -5.29 0.61 13.76
N TYR A 310 -4.38 -0.23 14.26
CA TYR A 310 -2.99 -0.25 13.81
C TYR A 310 -2.74 -1.27 12.69
N ARG A 311 -2.67 -2.56 13.07
CA ARG A 311 -2.57 -3.73 12.18
C ARG A 311 -2.54 -5.01 12.99
N GLU A 312 -2.90 -6.11 12.33
CA GLU A 312 -2.70 -7.45 12.87
C GLU A 312 -1.21 -7.81 13.07
N PRO A 313 -0.89 -8.68 14.04
CA PRO A 313 0.49 -9.01 14.38
C PRO A 313 1.12 -10.08 13.47
N PHE A 314 0.32 -10.80 12.67
CA PHE A 314 0.77 -11.90 11.83
C PHE A 314 1.61 -11.41 10.65
N LEU A 315 2.75 -12.05 10.43
CA LEU A 315 3.71 -11.74 9.38
C LEU A 315 3.42 -12.58 8.14
N LEU A 316 3.79 -12.04 6.97
CA LEU A 316 3.72 -12.80 5.74
C LEU A 316 4.91 -13.79 5.68
N PRO A 317 4.64 -15.09 5.47
CA PRO A 317 5.69 -16.09 5.31
C PRO A 317 6.48 -15.81 4.03
N MET A 318 7.80 -15.91 4.11
CA MET A 318 8.70 -15.56 3.01
C MET A 318 8.98 -16.75 2.09
N ALA A 319 8.93 -17.96 2.64
CA ALA A 319 9.12 -19.20 1.89
C ALA A 319 7.79 -19.91 1.60
N PRO A 320 7.64 -20.60 0.45
CA PRO A 320 6.40 -21.32 0.11
C PRO A 320 6.00 -22.39 1.14
N ASP A 321 6.96 -23.09 1.76
CA ASP A 321 6.70 -24.12 2.78
C ASP A 321 6.25 -23.52 4.13
N GLU A 322 6.61 -22.28 4.41
CA GLU A 322 6.18 -21.54 5.60
C GLU A 322 4.71 -21.12 5.52
N LYS A 323 4.11 -21.00 4.33
CA LYS A 323 2.71 -20.58 4.17
C LYS A 323 1.74 -21.50 4.89
N LYS A 324 1.93 -22.82 4.75
CA LYS A 324 1.12 -23.82 5.45
C LYS A 324 1.38 -23.79 6.96
N LYS A 325 2.64 -23.63 7.37
CA LYS A 325 3.03 -23.55 8.79
C LYS A 325 2.41 -22.34 9.47
N ALA A 326 2.43 -21.17 8.83
CA ALA A 326 1.84 -19.94 9.35
C ALA A 326 0.31 -20.06 9.50
N ALA A 327 -0.37 -20.66 8.52
CA ALA A 327 -1.81 -20.90 8.61
C ALA A 327 -2.16 -21.85 9.77
N LEU A 328 -1.42 -22.95 9.93
CA LEU A 328 -1.61 -23.90 11.04
C LEU A 328 -1.31 -23.24 12.40
N ALA A 329 -0.28 -22.39 12.48
CA ALA A 329 0.06 -21.68 13.71
C ALA A 329 -1.02 -20.66 14.10
N LYS A 330 -1.62 -19.96 13.12
CA LYS A 330 -2.77 -19.07 13.36
C LYS A 330 -3.98 -19.88 13.84
N LEU A 331 -4.23 -21.05 13.25
CA LEU A 331 -5.31 -21.95 13.67
C LEU A 331 -5.06 -22.51 15.09
N GLU A 332 -3.82 -22.85 15.44
CA GLU A 332 -3.43 -23.26 16.80
C GLU A 332 -3.81 -22.17 17.81
N LEU A 333 -3.51 -20.91 17.52
CA LEU A 333 -3.91 -19.78 18.38
C LEU A 333 -5.43 -19.60 18.44
N ALA A 334 -6.12 -19.70 17.30
CA ALA A 334 -7.59 -19.62 17.26
C ALA A 334 -8.24 -20.74 18.12
N SER A 335 -7.64 -21.94 18.13
CA SER A 335 -8.18 -23.13 18.82
C SER A 335 -8.28 -22.96 20.33
N LEU A 336 -7.46 -22.08 20.92
CA LEU A 336 -7.52 -21.72 22.34
C LEU A 336 -8.87 -21.10 22.74
N TYR A 337 -9.61 -20.55 21.76
CA TYR A 337 -10.94 -19.98 21.94
C TYR A 337 -11.97 -20.62 21.01
N GLY A 338 -11.80 -21.90 20.68
CA GLY A 338 -12.76 -22.68 19.90
C GLY A 338 -12.44 -22.82 18.41
N GLY A 339 -11.46 -22.09 17.86
CA GLY A 339 -10.90 -22.35 16.53
C GLY A 339 -11.60 -21.69 15.34
N TYR A 340 -12.75 -21.04 15.56
CA TYR A 340 -13.59 -20.52 14.47
C TYR A 340 -13.56 -19.00 14.31
N SER A 341 -12.61 -18.30 14.94
CA SER A 341 -12.54 -16.82 14.91
C SER A 341 -11.13 -16.30 14.70
N ASP A 342 -10.93 -15.55 13.61
CA ASP A 342 -9.70 -14.81 13.32
C ASP A 342 -9.41 -13.74 14.39
N GLN A 343 -10.44 -13.06 14.86
CA GLN A 343 -10.33 -12.05 15.91
C GLN A 343 -9.80 -12.66 17.20
N LEU A 344 -10.35 -13.81 17.61
CA LEU A 344 -9.87 -14.48 18.82
C LEU A 344 -8.45 -15.04 18.65
N ALA A 345 -8.02 -15.36 17.43
CA ALA A 345 -6.62 -15.70 17.16
C ALA A 345 -5.67 -14.52 17.47
N VAL A 346 -6.08 -13.27 17.20
CA VAL A 346 -5.31 -12.07 17.55
C VAL A 346 -5.23 -11.89 19.07
N VAL A 347 -6.35 -12.11 19.78
CA VAL A 347 -6.38 -12.06 21.25
C VAL A 347 -5.45 -13.11 21.84
N ALA A 348 -5.56 -14.36 21.37
CA ALA A 348 -4.69 -15.46 21.76
C ALA A 348 -3.21 -15.14 21.53
N ALA A 349 -2.88 -14.60 20.34
CA ALA A 349 -1.52 -14.21 20.01
C ALA A 349 -0.95 -13.26 21.06
N LEU A 350 -1.69 -12.20 21.44
CA LEU A 350 -1.19 -11.17 22.35
C LEU A 350 -0.99 -11.70 23.77
N GLU A 351 -1.95 -12.48 24.30
CA GLU A 351 -1.85 -13.03 25.65
C GLU A 351 -0.76 -14.12 25.76
N CYS A 352 -0.64 -14.99 24.76
CA CYS A 352 0.42 -15.99 24.70
C CYS A 352 1.80 -15.35 24.52
N TRP A 353 1.91 -14.32 23.67
CA TRP A 353 3.16 -13.56 23.50
C TRP A 353 3.59 -12.86 24.80
N LYS A 354 2.66 -12.21 25.50
CA LYS A 354 2.94 -11.58 26.80
C LYS A 354 3.50 -12.59 27.81
N SER A 355 2.89 -13.77 27.86
CA SER A 355 3.35 -14.87 28.72
C SER A 355 4.73 -15.38 28.32
N ALA A 356 4.97 -15.58 27.01
CA ALA A 356 6.27 -15.98 26.49
C ALA A 356 7.35 -14.93 26.77
N LYS A 357 7.02 -13.64 26.63
CA LYS A 357 7.93 -12.53 26.92
C LYS A 357 8.34 -12.50 28.39
N ASN A 358 7.40 -12.68 29.31
CA ASN A 358 7.70 -12.76 30.74
C ASN A 358 8.61 -13.95 31.11
N ARG A 359 8.60 -15.02 30.30
CA ARG A 359 9.49 -16.19 30.45
C ARG A 359 10.81 -16.07 29.69
N GLY A 360 11.10 -14.94 29.04
CA GLY A 360 12.29 -14.76 28.21
C GLY A 360 12.26 -15.55 26.89
N GLN A 361 11.09 -16.05 26.47
CA GLN A 361 10.89 -16.88 25.28
C GLN A 361 10.26 -16.11 24.10
N GLU A 362 10.33 -14.77 24.11
CA GLU A 362 9.67 -13.91 23.12
C GLU A 362 10.07 -14.27 21.67
N THR A 363 11.38 -14.41 21.41
CA THR A 363 11.90 -14.70 20.07
C THR A 363 11.40 -16.04 19.53
N GLN A 364 11.38 -17.08 20.38
CA GLN A 364 10.89 -18.40 20.01
C GLN A 364 9.40 -18.37 19.69
N PHE A 365 8.61 -17.65 20.50
CA PHE A 365 7.18 -17.47 20.25
C PHE A 365 6.91 -16.75 18.93
N CYS A 366 7.61 -15.63 18.69
CA CYS A 366 7.44 -14.84 17.47
C CYS A 366 7.78 -15.65 16.22
N SER A 367 8.84 -16.46 16.29
CA SER A 367 9.21 -17.38 15.21
C SER A 367 8.17 -18.48 14.98
N LYS A 368 7.75 -19.19 16.05
CA LYS A 368 6.77 -20.29 15.95
C LYS A 368 5.44 -19.84 15.36
N PHE A 369 4.94 -18.69 15.79
CA PHE A 369 3.60 -18.20 15.43
C PHE A 369 3.58 -17.18 14.31
N PHE A 370 4.73 -16.91 13.67
CA PHE A 370 4.84 -15.92 12.60
C PHE A 370 4.27 -14.56 13.02
N VAL A 371 4.58 -14.10 14.23
CA VAL A 371 4.11 -12.80 14.74
C VAL A 371 5.26 -11.81 14.89
N SER A 372 4.96 -10.53 14.67
CA SER A 372 5.94 -9.46 14.78
C SER A 372 6.07 -8.95 16.21
N SER A 373 7.22 -9.19 16.86
CA SER A 373 7.53 -8.64 18.18
C SER A 373 7.32 -7.12 18.26
N SER A 374 7.69 -6.35 17.23
CA SER A 374 7.50 -4.89 17.23
C SER A 374 6.01 -4.51 17.19
N THR A 375 5.21 -5.21 16.36
CA THR A 375 3.76 -5.02 16.35
C THR A 375 3.15 -5.40 17.70
N MET A 376 3.55 -6.52 18.30
CA MET A 376 3.03 -6.97 19.60
C MET A 376 3.32 -5.98 20.71
N ASN A 377 4.55 -5.45 20.75
CA ASN A 377 4.92 -4.38 21.69
C ASN A 377 4.08 -3.12 21.46
N MET A 378 3.84 -2.72 20.21
CA MET A 378 2.99 -1.58 19.88
C MET A 378 1.54 -1.81 20.35
N LEU A 379 0.94 -2.95 20.00
CA LEU A 379 -0.42 -3.31 20.41
C LEU A 379 -0.56 -3.34 21.93
N PHE A 380 0.41 -3.90 22.64
CA PHE A 380 0.41 -3.91 24.11
C PHE A 380 0.47 -2.51 24.72
N ASN A 381 1.26 -1.60 24.13
CA ASN A 381 1.36 -0.22 24.58
C ASN A 381 0.09 0.59 24.25
N MET A 382 -0.44 0.45 23.04
CA MET A 382 -1.71 1.05 22.61
C MET A 382 -2.85 0.59 23.53
N ARG A 383 -2.91 -0.71 23.86
CA ARG A 383 -3.89 -1.28 24.77
C ARG A 383 -3.87 -0.58 26.13
N LYS A 384 -2.68 -0.40 26.72
CA LYS A 384 -2.51 0.32 28.00
C LYS A 384 -2.94 1.78 27.91
N GLN A 385 -2.57 2.46 26.83
CA GLN A 385 -2.93 3.86 26.61
C GLN A 385 -4.45 4.02 26.45
N LEU A 386 -5.07 3.18 25.63
CA LEU A 386 -6.51 3.18 25.38
C LEU A 386 -7.26 2.84 26.66
N GLN A 387 -6.84 1.83 27.42
CA GLN A 387 -7.43 1.51 28.73
C GLN A 387 -7.38 2.69 29.70
N ARG A 388 -6.25 3.41 29.75
CA ARG A 388 -6.10 4.61 30.59
C ARG A 388 -7.04 5.74 30.15
N ASN A 389 -7.12 6.00 28.84
CA ASN A 389 -7.99 7.03 28.28
C ASN A 389 -9.47 6.70 28.53
N PHE A 390 -9.83 5.44 28.31
CA PHE A 390 -11.19 4.92 28.48
C PHE A 390 -11.64 5.04 29.94
N ARG A 391 -10.79 4.67 30.91
CA ARG A 391 -11.08 4.88 32.34
C ARG A 391 -11.29 6.35 32.69
N ARG A 392 -10.47 7.26 32.16
CA ARG A 392 -10.57 8.69 32.44
C ARG A 392 -11.85 9.31 31.89
N ARG A 393 -12.24 8.95 30.66
CA ARG A 393 -13.36 9.58 29.93
C ARG A 393 -14.74 8.99 30.22
N ILE A 394 -14.82 7.80 30.81
CA ILE A 394 -16.11 7.18 31.20
C ILE A 394 -16.50 7.50 32.65
N HIS A 395 -15.52 7.80 33.50
CA HIS A 395 -15.79 8.21 34.90
C HIS A 395 -15.93 9.73 35.06
N SER A 396 -15.63 10.50 34.01
CA SER A 396 -15.98 11.93 33.87
C SER A 396 -17.32 12.04 33.17
#